data_AF-A0A432Y6Z5-F1
#
_entry.id   AF-A0A432Y6Z5-F1
#
_cell.length_a   1.000
_cell.length_b   1.000
_cell.length_c   1.000
_cell.angle_alpha   90.00
_cell.angle_beta   90.00
_cell.angle_gamma   90.00
#
_symmetry.space_group_name_H-M   'P 1'
#
loop_
_entity.id
_entity.type
_entity.pdbx_description
1 polymer ?
#
loop_
_entity_poly.entity_id
_entity_poly.type
_entity_poly.pdbx_seq_one_letter_code
_entity_poly.pdbx_strand_id
1 'polypeptide(L)'
;MTDQAASLRAWAAKQERPNEIQDTVPATNADAAKRTVMVLDNTPAGSVKATENYTNVFTRWADQGRKWVGSPAQWQFVQVGPNHPELTDIAQQCRYWAIWIDNDLDGFKRAYTCLKALAATGQVKQVLALHEPIRSRRGLLSNLQQVAQNYFDLQLLVFSD
;
A
#
# COMPACT_ATOMS: atom_id res chain seq x y z
N MET A 1 21.98 9.81 -7.20
CA MET A 1 21.16 8.94 -8.05
C MET A 1 20.90 7.68 -7.25
N THR A 2 19.71 7.54 -6.67
CA THR A 2 19.39 6.44 -5.75
C THR A 2 18.86 5.25 -6.55
N ASP A 3 19.50 4.10 -6.37
CA ASP A 3 19.29 2.88 -7.16
C ASP A 3 17.97 2.20 -6.77
N GLN A 4 16.94 2.37 -7.60
CA GLN A 4 15.61 1.74 -7.43
C GLN A 4 15.71 0.21 -7.42
N ALA A 5 16.69 -0.33 -8.16
CA ALA A 5 16.96 -1.75 -8.24
C ALA A 5 17.57 -2.33 -6.94
N ALA A 6 18.15 -1.52 -6.05
CA ALA A 6 18.70 -2.00 -4.77
C ALA A 6 17.59 -2.49 -3.83
N SER A 7 16.44 -1.81 -3.83
CA SER A 7 15.30 -2.22 -3.01
C SER A 7 14.64 -3.51 -3.53
N LEU A 8 14.65 -3.73 -4.85
CA LEU A 8 14.15 -4.95 -5.50
C LEU A 8 15.15 -6.12 -5.42
N ARG A 9 16.46 -5.87 -5.53
CA ARG A 9 17.51 -6.89 -5.32
C ARG A 9 17.51 -7.41 -3.89
N ALA A 10 17.22 -6.55 -2.90
CA ALA A 10 17.04 -6.96 -1.52
C ALA A 10 15.80 -7.83 -1.31
N TRP A 11 14.75 -7.66 -2.13
CA TRP A 11 13.56 -8.51 -2.13
C TRP A 11 13.82 -9.85 -2.81
N ALA A 12 14.45 -9.86 -3.99
CA ALA A 12 14.77 -11.09 -4.73
C ALA A 12 15.70 -12.02 -3.94
N ALA A 13 16.76 -11.46 -3.34
CA ALA A 13 17.70 -12.23 -2.52
C ALA A 13 17.06 -12.85 -1.26
N LYS A 14 15.90 -12.34 -0.81
CA LYS A 14 15.19 -12.85 0.36
C LYS A 14 14.23 -14.00 0.01
N GLN A 15 13.83 -14.14 -1.26
CA GLN A 15 12.99 -15.25 -1.73
C GLN A 15 13.79 -16.53 -2.00
N GLU A 16 15.08 -16.43 -2.32
CA GLU A 16 15.90 -17.58 -2.78
C GLU A 16 16.47 -18.47 -1.66
N ARG A 17 16.03 -18.34 -0.40
CA ARG A 17 16.39 -19.31 0.65
C ARG A 17 15.22 -20.21 1.05
N PRO A 18 14.98 -21.32 0.34
CA PRO A 18 14.26 -22.44 0.89
C PRO A 18 15.22 -23.53 1.39
N ASN A 19 15.02 -23.89 2.66
CA ASN A 19 15.20 -25.24 3.20
C ASN A 19 16.61 -25.68 3.61
N GLU A 20 17.05 -25.30 4.82
CA GLU A 20 17.94 -26.14 5.63
C GLU A 20 17.12 -26.76 6.78
N ILE A 21 16.96 -28.07 6.71
CA ILE A 21 16.26 -28.93 7.67
C ILE A 21 17.19 -29.14 8.87
N GLN A 22 16.81 -28.66 10.07
CA GLN A 22 17.32 -29.21 11.33
C GLN A 22 16.22 -29.22 12.40
N ASP A 23 15.88 -30.43 12.85
CA ASP A 23 15.10 -30.73 14.05
C ASP A 23 15.73 -30.08 15.30
N THR A 24 14.92 -29.36 16.11
CA THR A 24 14.73 -29.56 17.57
C THR A 24 14.00 -28.37 18.24
N VAL A 25 12.90 -28.69 18.96
CA VAL A 25 12.15 -27.95 20.03
C VAL A 25 11.48 -26.58 19.70
N PRO A 26 10.27 -26.29 20.26
CA PRO A 26 9.36 -25.29 19.71
C PRO A 26 9.71 -23.87 20.19
N ALA A 27 10.37 -23.11 19.34
CA ALA A 27 10.38 -21.66 19.45
C ALA A 27 9.05 -21.12 18.89
N THR A 28 8.31 -20.43 19.75
CA THR A 28 7.14 -19.61 19.47
C THR A 28 7.17 -19.01 18.06
N ASN A 29 6.14 -19.30 17.25
CA ASN A 29 5.88 -18.78 15.91
C ASN A 29 6.05 -17.25 15.81
N ALA A 30 7.29 -16.79 15.64
CA ALA A 30 7.66 -15.38 15.47
C ALA A 30 7.96 -15.02 14.01
N ASP A 31 7.64 -15.91 13.07
CA ASP A 31 7.70 -15.68 11.62
C ASP A 31 6.32 -15.91 10.98
N ALA A 32 5.29 -15.30 11.55
CA ALA A 32 4.05 -15.11 10.80
C ALA A 32 4.38 -14.25 9.57
N ALA A 33 4.34 -14.84 8.38
CA ALA A 33 4.67 -14.18 7.12
C ALA A 33 3.98 -12.80 7.03
N LYS A 34 4.78 -11.74 6.94
CA LYS A 34 4.27 -10.37 6.86
C LYS A 34 3.41 -10.21 5.60
N ARG A 35 2.28 -9.51 5.74
CA ARG A 35 1.39 -9.15 4.64
C ARG A 35 1.89 -7.88 3.96
N THR A 36 2.21 -7.97 2.68
CA THR A 36 2.70 -6.82 1.91
C THR A 36 1.54 -6.01 1.33
N VAL A 37 1.56 -4.70 1.56
CA VAL A 37 0.66 -3.72 0.93
C VAL A 37 1.47 -2.86 -0.03
N MET A 38 1.08 -2.88 -1.30
CA MET A 38 1.63 -1.99 -2.32
C MET A 38 0.93 -0.65 -2.23
N VAL A 39 1.68 0.42 -1.99
CA VAL A 39 1.15 1.77 -1.84
C VAL A 39 1.58 2.61 -3.03
N LEU A 40 0.61 3.02 -3.83
CA LEU A 40 0.85 3.98 -4.89
C LEU A 40 0.91 5.39 -4.33
N ASP A 41 2.03 6.03 -4.59
CA ASP A 41 2.31 7.39 -4.15
C ASP A 41 3.09 8.12 -5.24
N ASN A 42 2.86 9.43 -5.33
CA ASN A 42 3.55 10.34 -6.24
C ASN A 42 4.84 10.92 -5.61
N THR A 43 5.13 10.60 -4.35
CA THR A 43 6.41 10.97 -3.72
C THR A 43 7.58 10.15 -4.32
N PRO A 44 8.83 10.65 -4.23
CA PRO A 44 10.00 9.89 -4.67
C PRO A 44 10.08 8.53 -3.96
N ALA A 45 10.45 7.48 -4.72
CA ALA A 45 10.55 6.13 -4.21
C ALA A 45 11.57 6.00 -3.06
N GLY A 46 11.28 5.13 -2.10
CA GLY A 46 12.15 4.87 -0.95
C GLY A 46 12.10 5.94 0.13
N SER A 47 11.06 6.78 0.13
CA SER A 47 10.86 7.77 1.18
C SER A 47 10.54 7.08 2.51
N VAL A 48 11.48 7.16 3.46
CA VAL A 48 11.29 6.65 4.82
C VAL A 48 10.05 7.29 5.45
N LYS A 49 9.91 8.60 5.29
CA LYS A 49 8.75 9.37 5.76
C LYS A 49 7.43 8.86 5.18
N ALA A 50 7.40 8.45 3.92
CA ALA A 50 6.19 7.91 3.30
C ALA A 50 5.79 6.57 3.95
N THR A 51 6.78 5.69 4.16
CA THR A 51 6.54 4.38 4.81
C THR A 51 6.09 4.54 6.27
N GLU A 52 6.67 5.49 7.00
CA GLU A 52 6.25 5.87 8.36
C GLU A 52 4.79 6.36 8.37
N ASN A 53 4.41 7.22 7.43
CA ASN A 53 3.04 7.71 7.30
C ASN A 53 2.03 6.58 7.10
N TYR A 54 2.32 5.60 6.24
CA TYR A 54 1.44 4.46 6.01
C TYR A 54 1.30 3.59 7.27
N THR A 55 2.41 3.37 7.96
CA THR A 55 2.45 2.63 9.23
C THR A 55 1.61 3.33 10.29
N ASN A 56 1.73 4.66 10.41
CA ASN A 56 0.96 5.47 11.34
C ASN A 56 -0.56 5.38 11.09
N VAL A 57 -1.00 5.26 9.83
CA VAL A 57 -2.42 5.05 9.50
C VAL A 57 -2.92 3.70 10.03
N PHE A 58 -2.17 2.62 9.79
CA PHE A 58 -2.55 1.29 10.27
C PHE A 58 -2.49 1.18 11.79
N THR A 59 -1.48 1.78 12.44
CA THR A 59 -1.40 1.86 13.90
C THR A 59 -2.62 2.57 14.47
N ARG A 60 -2.98 3.74 13.92
CA ARG A 60 -4.16 4.48 14.34
C ARG A 60 -5.44 3.66 14.20
N TRP A 61 -5.65 2.98 13.08
CA TRP A 61 -6.83 2.13 12.92
C TRP A 61 -6.84 0.93 13.87
N ALA A 62 -5.68 0.34 14.18
CA ALA A 62 -5.56 -0.70 15.19
C ALA A 62 -5.93 -0.16 16.58
N ASP A 63 -5.43 1.01 16.96
CA ASP A 63 -5.75 1.69 18.22
C ASP A 63 -7.25 2.04 18.34
N GLN A 64 -7.90 2.33 17.21
CA GLN A 64 -9.36 2.51 17.11
C GLN A 64 -10.15 1.19 17.16
N GLY A 65 -9.49 0.04 17.35
CA GLY A 65 -10.14 -1.27 17.48
C GLY A 65 -10.60 -1.88 16.16
N ARG A 66 -10.07 -1.44 15.01
CA ARG A 66 -10.37 -2.03 13.70
C ARG A 66 -9.78 -3.45 13.61
N LYS A 67 -10.57 -4.45 13.97
CA LYS A 67 -10.16 -5.87 14.04
C LYS A 67 -9.51 -6.40 12.76
N TRP A 68 -9.90 -5.91 11.59
CA TRP A 68 -9.35 -6.35 10.30
C TRP A 68 -7.89 -5.95 10.09
N VAL A 69 -7.45 -4.85 10.73
CA VAL A 69 -6.05 -4.41 10.70
C VAL A 69 -5.19 -5.35 11.54
N GLY A 70 -5.71 -5.87 12.65
CA GLY A 70 -4.94 -6.69 13.59
C GLY A 70 -3.72 -5.95 14.14
N SER A 71 -2.59 -6.64 14.30
CA SER A 71 -1.32 -6.01 14.70
C SER A 71 -0.68 -5.23 13.53
N PRO A 72 -0.30 -3.96 13.71
CA PRO A 72 0.44 -3.20 12.70
C PRO A 72 1.75 -3.88 12.26
N ALA A 73 2.42 -4.61 13.16
CA ALA A 73 3.68 -5.30 12.89
C ALA A 73 3.58 -6.44 11.86
N GLN A 74 2.37 -6.93 11.59
CA GLN A 74 2.14 -7.96 10.57
C GLN A 74 2.15 -7.39 9.14
N TRP A 75 2.08 -6.07 8.98
CA TRP A 75 2.03 -5.41 7.68
C TRP A 75 3.41 -4.91 7.26
N GLN A 76 3.70 -5.03 5.97
CA GLN A 76 4.86 -4.44 5.33
C GLN A 76 4.38 -3.56 4.18
N PHE A 77 4.84 -2.30 4.12
CA PHE A 77 4.47 -1.38 3.05
C PHE A 77 5.59 -1.27 2.03
N VAL A 78 5.22 -1.29 0.75
CA VAL A 78 6.14 -1.06 -0.36
C VAL A 78 5.58 0.06 -1.22
N GLN A 79 6.33 1.16 -1.31
CA GLN A 79 5.97 2.31 -2.12
C GLN A 79 6.25 2.03 -3.60
N VAL A 80 5.28 2.31 -4.46
CA VAL A 80 5.40 2.19 -5.92
C VAL A 80 4.92 3.48 -6.58
N GLY A 81 5.68 3.98 -7.55
CA GLY A 81 5.27 5.14 -8.33
C GLY A 81 4.19 4.77 -9.37
N PRO A 82 3.27 5.69 -9.73
CA PRO A 82 2.21 5.40 -10.71
C PRO A 82 2.72 5.13 -12.13
N ASN A 83 3.95 5.54 -12.45
CA ASN A 83 4.59 5.32 -13.74
C ASN A 83 5.65 4.19 -13.69
N HIS A 84 5.57 3.29 -12.71
CA HIS A 84 6.52 2.19 -12.60
C HIS A 84 6.41 1.26 -13.83
N PRO A 85 7.51 0.94 -14.53
CA PRO A 85 7.47 0.16 -15.78
C PRO A 85 6.80 -1.22 -15.61
N GLU A 86 7.04 -1.87 -14.48
CA GLU A 86 6.54 -3.23 -14.18
C GLU A 86 5.24 -3.22 -13.34
N LEU A 87 4.49 -2.10 -13.33
CA LEU A 87 3.32 -1.97 -12.47
C LEU A 87 2.28 -3.09 -12.70
N THR A 88 2.10 -3.53 -13.95
CA THR A 88 1.19 -4.62 -14.29
C THR A 88 1.62 -5.95 -13.69
N ASP A 89 2.91 -6.29 -13.77
CA ASP A 89 3.43 -7.56 -13.23
C ASP A 89 3.34 -7.58 -11.71
N ILE A 90 3.65 -6.45 -11.07
CA ILE A 90 3.47 -6.26 -9.62
C ILE A 90 1.98 -6.44 -9.25
N ALA A 91 1.06 -5.87 -10.04
CA ALA A 91 -0.39 -5.98 -9.87
C ALA A 91 -0.92 -7.41 -9.93
N GLN A 92 -0.27 -8.29 -10.69
CA GLN A 92 -0.63 -9.71 -10.75
C GLN A 92 -0.16 -10.49 -9.51
N GLN A 93 0.99 -10.12 -8.94
CA GLN A 93 1.63 -10.86 -7.85
C GLN A 93 1.18 -10.39 -6.46
N CYS A 94 0.81 -9.12 -6.34
CA CYS A 94 0.51 -8.49 -5.06
C CYS A 94 -1.00 -8.38 -4.83
N ARG A 95 -1.46 -8.84 -3.67
CA ARG A 95 -2.89 -8.87 -3.31
C ARG A 95 -3.43 -7.55 -2.78
N TYR A 96 -2.65 -6.85 -1.94
CA TYR A 96 -3.14 -5.70 -1.20
C TYR A 96 -2.63 -4.40 -1.81
N TRP A 97 -3.56 -3.53 -2.20
CA TRP A 97 -3.28 -2.27 -2.87
C TRP A 97 -3.83 -1.09 -2.09
N ALA A 98 -3.05 -0.02 -2.05
CA ALA A 98 -3.42 1.23 -1.45
C ALA A 98 -2.95 2.41 -2.30
N ILE A 99 -3.58 3.57 -2.12
CA ILE A 99 -3.10 4.86 -2.63
C ILE A 99 -2.91 5.82 -1.45
N TRP A 100 -1.86 6.62 -1.51
CA TRP A 100 -1.69 7.74 -0.59
C TRP A 100 -2.45 8.96 -1.12
N ILE A 101 -3.23 9.60 -0.25
CA ILE A 101 -4.02 10.79 -0.56
C ILE A 101 -3.49 11.95 0.28
N ASP A 102 -2.74 12.83 -0.36
CA ASP A 102 -2.13 13.98 0.28
C ASP A 102 -3.13 15.05 0.72
N ASN A 103 -2.72 15.84 1.71
CA ASN A 103 -3.53 16.90 2.32
C ASN A 103 -3.45 18.28 1.63
N ASP A 104 -2.99 18.37 0.38
CA ASP A 104 -2.90 19.66 -0.34
C ASP A 104 -3.96 19.81 -1.46
N LEU A 105 -3.91 20.95 -2.14
CA LEU A 105 -4.82 21.35 -3.23
C LEU A 105 -4.73 20.42 -4.45
N ASP A 106 -3.59 19.77 -4.66
CA ASP A 106 -3.32 18.87 -5.77
C ASP A 106 -3.56 17.40 -5.41
N GLY A 107 -3.96 17.10 -4.16
CA GLY A 107 -4.19 15.75 -3.66
C GLY A 107 -5.21 14.96 -4.49
N PHE A 108 -6.26 15.60 -5.01
CA PHE A 108 -7.21 14.95 -5.93
C PHE A 108 -6.52 14.50 -7.21
N LYS A 109 -5.75 15.40 -7.85
CA LYS A 109 -5.11 15.15 -9.15
C LYS A 109 -4.07 14.04 -9.04
N ARG A 110 -3.31 14.01 -7.94
CA ARG A 110 -2.33 12.96 -7.66
C ARG A 110 -2.99 11.61 -7.38
N ALA A 111 -4.02 11.58 -6.53
CA ALA A 111 -4.80 10.37 -6.28
C ALA A 111 -5.49 9.83 -7.54
N TYR A 112 -6.06 10.72 -8.37
CA TYR A 112 -6.65 10.38 -9.66
C TYR A 112 -5.63 9.70 -10.58
N THR A 113 -4.39 10.22 -10.63
CA THR A 113 -3.31 9.65 -11.44
C THR A 113 -2.95 8.24 -10.98
N CYS A 114 -2.89 8.01 -9.67
CA CYS A 114 -2.68 6.66 -9.11
C CYS A 114 -3.84 5.71 -9.44
N LEU A 115 -5.09 6.16 -9.29
CA LEU A 115 -6.27 5.34 -9.64
C LEU A 115 -6.25 4.96 -11.12
N LYS A 116 -5.95 5.91 -12.01
CA LYS A 116 -5.84 5.66 -13.44
C LYS A 116 -4.73 4.64 -13.76
N ALA A 117 -3.58 4.73 -13.09
CA ALA A 117 -2.49 3.78 -13.26
C ALA A 117 -2.89 2.36 -12.82
N LEU A 118 -3.56 2.22 -11.67
CA LEU A 118 -4.07 0.91 -11.21
C LEU A 118 -5.13 0.34 -12.15
N ALA A 119 -6.05 1.18 -12.60
CA ALA A 119 -7.10 0.79 -13.55
C ALA A 119 -6.50 0.23 -14.84
N ALA A 120 -5.43 0.87 -15.34
CA ALA A 120 -4.73 0.45 -16.55
C ALA A 120 -4.09 -0.96 -16.43
N THR A 121 -3.80 -1.45 -15.22
CA THR A 121 -3.32 -2.82 -15.02
C THR A 121 -4.41 -3.87 -15.26
N GLY A 122 -5.68 -3.52 -15.04
CA GLY A 122 -6.83 -4.44 -15.10
C GLY A 122 -6.86 -5.52 -14.00
N GLN A 123 -5.85 -5.62 -13.15
CA GLN A 123 -5.72 -6.68 -12.12
C GLN A 123 -6.27 -6.27 -10.76
N VAL A 124 -6.14 -4.99 -10.43
CA VAL A 124 -6.57 -4.46 -9.13
C VAL A 124 -8.05 -4.14 -9.19
N LYS A 125 -8.80 -4.60 -8.18
CA LYS A 125 -10.25 -4.33 -8.04
C LYS A 125 -10.61 -3.58 -6.77
N GLN A 126 -9.79 -3.70 -5.74
CA GLN A 126 -10.00 -3.05 -4.45
C GLN A 126 -8.73 -2.30 -4.06
N VAL A 127 -8.90 -1.05 -3.66
CA VAL A 127 -7.81 -0.15 -3.32
C VAL A 127 -8.14 0.54 -2.01
N LEU A 128 -7.19 0.56 -1.09
CA LEU A 128 -7.32 1.24 0.18
C LEU A 128 -6.86 2.70 0.08
N ALA A 129 -7.69 3.64 0.55
CA ALA A 129 -7.30 5.04 0.68
C ALA A 129 -6.53 5.25 1.99
N LEU A 130 -5.27 5.63 1.90
CA LEU A 130 -4.47 6.07 3.05
C LEU A 130 -4.37 7.59 3.06
N HIS A 131 -4.55 8.18 4.23
CA HIS A 131 -4.42 9.62 4.43
C HIS A 131 -4.13 9.96 5.88
N GLU A 132 -3.58 11.14 6.11
CA GLU A 132 -3.48 11.73 7.46
C GLU A 132 -4.87 12.07 8.02
N PRO A 133 -5.03 12.21 9.35
CA PRO A 133 -6.30 12.62 9.95
C PRO A 133 -6.72 14.03 9.56
N ILE A 134 -7.90 14.17 8.95
CA ILE A 134 -8.34 15.47 8.43
C ILE A 134 -9.81 15.72 8.77
N ARG A 135 -10.09 16.89 9.37
CA ARG A 135 -11.42 17.25 9.91
C ARG A 135 -12.51 17.44 8.85
N SER A 136 -12.18 17.77 7.59
CA SER A 136 -13.19 18.02 6.54
C SER A 136 -12.68 17.66 5.14
N ARG A 137 -12.87 16.39 4.75
CA ARG A 137 -12.53 15.87 3.40
C ARG A 137 -13.54 14.88 2.83
N ARG A 138 -14.74 14.83 3.40
CA ARG A 138 -15.83 13.99 2.87
C ARG A 138 -16.06 14.25 1.38
N GLY A 139 -16.00 15.50 0.93
CA GLY A 139 -16.12 15.86 -0.49
C GLY A 139 -15.00 15.29 -1.37
N LEU A 140 -13.72 15.46 -0.99
CA LEU A 140 -12.59 14.92 -1.75
C LEU A 140 -12.65 13.39 -1.85
N LEU A 141 -12.83 12.72 -0.70
CA LEU A 141 -12.82 11.26 -0.64
C LEU A 141 -14.04 10.67 -1.36
N SER A 142 -15.23 11.25 -1.20
CA SER A 142 -16.42 10.81 -1.96
C SER A 142 -16.25 10.99 -3.47
N ASN A 143 -15.67 12.12 -3.92
CA ASN A 143 -15.35 12.32 -5.34
C ASN A 143 -14.37 11.26 -5.86
N LEU A 144 -13.32 10.94 -5.09
CA LEU A 144 -12.36 9.90 -5.48
C LEU A 144 -13.01 8.50 -5.51
N GLN A 145 -13.89 8.18 -4.56
CA GLN A 145 -14.64 6.93 -4.56
C GLN A 145 -15.56 6.84 -5.78
N GLN A 146 -16.28 7.91 -6.09
CA GLN A 146 -17.15 7.97 -7.26
C GLN A 146 -16.35 7.82 -8.55
N VAL A 147 -15.18 8.47 -8.65
CA VAL A 147 -14.31 8.33 -9.82
C VAL A 147 -13.80 6.90 -9.96
N ALA A 148 -13.28 6.32 -8.88
CA ALA A 148 -12.78 4.95 -8.85
C ALA A 148 -13.84 3.97 -9.35
N GLN A 149 -15.07 4.10 -8.86
CA GLN A 149 -16.15 3.19 -9.22
C GLN A 149 -16.66 3.44 -10.65
N ASN A 150 -16.96 4.68 -11.01
CA ASN A 150 -17.68 4.98 -12.25
C ASN A 150 -16.80 5.00 -13.51
N TYR A 151 -15.50 5.30 -13.36
CA TYR A 151 -14.60 5.45 -14.49
C TYR A 151 -13.53 4.36 -14.57
N PHE A 152 -13.24 3.69 -13.45
CA PHE A 152 -12.11 2.77 -13.37
C PHE A 152 -12.48 1.34 -12.93
N ASP A 153 -13.75 1.07 -12.60
CA ASP A 153 -14.18 -0.23 -12.05
C ASP A 153 -13.32 -0.66 -10.84
N LEU A 154 -12.94 0.32 -10.02
CA LEU A 154 -12.17 0.15 -8.79
C LEU A 154 -13.03 0.47 -7.58
N GLN A 155 -13.00 -0.41 -6.57
CA GLN A 155 -13.58 -0.12 -5.28
C GLN A 155 -12.54 0.58 -4.38
N LEU A 156 -12.69 1.89 -4.21
CA LEU A 156 -11.87 2.66 -3.27
C LEU A 156 -12.46 2.58 -1.85
N LEU A 157 -11.76 1.86 -0.97
CA LEU A 157 -12.11 1.68 0.43
C LEU A 157 -11.55 2.85 1.25
N VAL A 158 -12.44 3.63 1.84
CA VAL A 158 -12.10 4.78 2.69
C VAL A 158 -12.53 4.45 4.11
N PHE A 159 -11.62 4.59 5.06
CA PHE A 159 -11.93 4.47 6.48
C PHE A 159 -11.75 5.83 7.14
N SER A 160 -12.82 6.31 7.76
CA SER A 160 -12.74 7.50 8.61
C SER A 160 -12.03 7.16 9.91
N ASP A 161 -11.33 8.16 10.42
CA ASP A 161 -10.83 8.20 11.80
C ASP A 161 -11.96 8.41 12.81
#